data_AF-A0A096B1X7-F1
#
_entry.id   AF-A0A096B1X7-F1
#
_cell.length_a   1.000
_cell.length_b   1.000
_cell.length_c   1.000
_cell.angle_alpha   90.00
_cell.angle_beta   90.00
_cell.angle_gamma   90.00
#
_symmetry.space_group_name_H-M   'P 1'
#
loop_
_entity.id
_entity.type
_entity.pdbx_description
1 polymer ?
#
loop_
_entity_poly.entity_id
_entity_poly.type
_entity_poly.pdbx_seq_one_letter_code
_entity_poly.pdbx_strand_id
1 'polypeptide(L)'
;MSASREKKSRQSDPTQGLTQKERKELQEQQAAKRKAVVYTVIGVIVAVLVAALLIWHSGIFQRGKTALTVGGRDYSVTDVNYYFTYYMNQAYSTSGGAFDPSKDLRTQYTDEEQTKSYFDQFLDSTIEQLKKISALETAASEAGYTLSDDDKAYVDEAISSTKKAAESYGYAYDGYLKAMYGKYMTPSAFKTCVEREALVNGYQSAYADSLGITDEDIQAYYEENASTLDTYDYRYIYLSGKAASTTDEDGNTVEPTEEETKAAMEAAKAKADAFVAAVNSSDDKETAFAELAPDYVSEDDKEDYEADPDASLHTGTVGSSLSYQSFGEWLMDDSRASGDVGVVESSSGYYAVMLLNRYRDETATADIRHILIKAEVADADDPATEDVDESKVPTQEALDAAKAEAEDILAQWEAGDKTAESFGALAEEYSDDPGSNTNGGLYEQVAPGVMFEGFNDWIFADGRAIGDTGLVENPQDGQQGWHIIYLEGWDEPVWKLTGKNALTNEKLNTWLEGLTENMEATQGAGVKYLGE
;
A
#
# COMPACT_ATOMS: atom_id res chain seq x y z
N MET A 1 -53.84 -96.63 -13.03
CA MET A 1 -54.85 -95.64 -13.47
C MET A 1 -54.30 -94.24 -13.26
N SER A 2 -54.50 -93.38 -14.25
CA SER A 2 -54.28 -91.92 -14.25
C SER A 2 -52.88 -91.39 -14.58
N ALA A 3 -52.59 -91.40 -15.88
CA ALA A 3 -51.67 -90.49 -16.55
C ALA A 3 -52.31 -89.09 -16.65
N SER A 4 -51.81 -88.09 -15.91
CA SER A 4 -52.16 -86.68 -16.16
C SER A 4 -51.25 -85.66 -15.46
N ARG A 5 -49.93 -85.89 -15.41
CA ARG A 5 -48.97 -84.87 -14.95
C ARG A 5 -47.69 -84.74 -15.77
N GLU A 6 -47.64 -85.28 -16.99
CA GLU A 6 -46.49 -85.16 -17.90
C GLU A 6 -46.84 -84.43 -19.20
N LYS A 7 -47.44 -83.22 -19.11
CA LYS A 7 -47.64 -82.39 -20.31
C LYS A 7 -47.46 -80.88 -20.14
N LYS A 8 -46.89 -80.42 -19.02
CA LYS A 8 -46.71 -78.98 -18.76
C LYS A 8 -45.35 -78.55 -18.18
N SER A 9 -44.27 -79.29 -18.45
CA SER A 9 -42.90 -78.81 -18.19
C SER A 9 -41.91 -78.99 -19.35
N ARG A 10 -42.40 -79.28 -20.56
CA ARG A 10 -41.57 -79.28 -21.78
C ARG A 10 -41.85 -78.04 -22.63
N GLN A 11 -41.67 -76.87 -22.05
CA GLN A 11 -41.67 -75.62 -22.81
C GLN A 11 -40.97 -74.54 -21.99
N SER A 12 -39.63 -74.56 -22.02
CA SER A 12 -38.75 -73.39 -21.81
C SER A 12 -37.34 -73.82 -21.39
N ASP A 13 -36.70 -74.74 -22.13
CA ASP A 13 -35.24 -74.72 -22.18
C ASP A 13 -34.88 -74.06 -23.52
N PRO A 14 -34.37 -72.81 -23.52
CA PRO A 14 -34.03 -72.09 -24.75
C PRO A 14 -32.93 -72.79 -25.56
N THR A 15 -32.34 -73.88 -25.04
CA THR A 15 -31.22 -74.59 -25.64
C THR A 15 -31.58 -75.94 -26.26
N GLN A 16 -32.84 -76.41 -26.15
CA GLN A 16 -33.27 -77.66 -26.78
C GLN A 16 -33.47 -77.48 -28.29
N GLY A 17 -32.49 -77.93 -29.07
CA GLY A 17 -32.46 -77.88 -30.54
C GLY A 17 -31.18 -77.25 -31.12
N LEU A 18 -30.38 -76.58 -30.29
CA LEU A 18 -29.13 -75.93 -30.71
C LEU A 18 -27.96 -76.91 -30.69
N THR A 19 -27.16 -76.92 -31.76
CA THR A 19 -25.92 -77.68 -31.88
C THR A 19 -24.90 -77.24 -30.82
N GLN A 20 -23.89 -78.08 -30.51
CA GLN A 20 -22.84 -77.73 -29.52
C GLN A 20 -22.17 -76.38 -29.80
N LYS A 21 -22.05 -76.00 -31.08
CA LYS A 21 -21.50 -74.72 -31.52
C LYS A 21 -22.41 -73.54 -31.14
N GLU A 22 -23.70 -73.66 -31.41
CA GLU A 22 -24.66 -72.58 -31.15
C GLU A 22 -24.92 -72.36 -29.65
N ARG A 23 -24.81 -73.40 -28.80
CA ARG A 23 -24.86 -73.23 -27.34
C ARG A 23 -23.65 -72.47 -26.80
N LYS A 24 -22.47 -72.72 -27.38
CA LYS A 24 -21.24 -72.01 -27.03
C LYS A 24 -21.33 -70.55 -27.47
N GLU A 25 -21.83 -70.28 -28.67
CA GLU A 25 -22.08 -68.91 -29.16
C GLU A 25 -23.12 -68.17 -28.31
N LEU A 26 -24.19 -68.83 -27.85
CA LEU A 26 -25.18 -68.22 -26.96
C LEU A 26 -24.61 -67.93 -25.56
N GLN A 27 -23.81 -68.84 -24.99
CA GLN A 27 -23.10 -68.60 -23.73
C GLN A 27 -22.06 -67.49 -23.86
N GLU A 28 -21.32 -67.44 -24.97
CA GLU A 28 -20.37 -66.37 -25.27
C GLU A 28 -21.09 -65.03 -25.47
N GLN A 29 -22.25 -64.99 -26.15
CA GLN A 29 -23.08 -63.79 -26.27
C GLN A 29 -23.66 -63.35 -24.92
N GLN A 30 -24.13 -64.28 -24.07
CA GLN A 30 -24.63 -63.94 -22.74
C GLN A 30 -23.50 -63.48 -21.81
N ALA A 31 -22.32 -64.08 -21.89
CA ALA A 31 -21.13 -63.65 -21.17
C ALA A 31 -20.63 -62.29 -21.67
N ALA A 32 -20.66 -62.04 -22.98
CA ALA A 32 -20.34 -60.75 -23.59
C ALA A 32 -21.34 -59.67 -23.17
N LYS A 33 -22.64 -59.96 -23.16
CA LYS A 33 -23.67 -59.04 -22.64
C LYS A 33 -23.49 -58.74 -21.16
N ARG A 34 -23.20 -59.75 -20.32
CA ARG A 34 -22.90 -59.53 -18.89
C ARG A 34 -21.64 -58.70 -18.68
N LYS A 35 -20.56 -58.98 -19.43
CA LYS A 35 -19.34 -58.17 -19.39
C LYS A 35 -19.62 -56.72 -19.82
N ALA A 36 -20.37 -56.52 -20.91
CA ALA A 36 -20.75 -55.19 -21.39
C ALA A 36 -21.56 -54.41 -20.35
N VAL A 37 -22.54 -55.05 -19.70
CA VAL A 37 -23.33 -54.42 -18.62
C VAL A 37 -22.45 -54.07 -17.42
N VAL A 38 -21.57 -54.97 -16.98
CA VAL A 38 -20.65 -54.72 -15.86
C VAL A 38 -19.68 -53.57 -16.16
N TYR A 39 -19.07 -53.55 -17.35
CA TYR A 39 -18.17 -52.46 -17.75
C TYR A 39 -18.90 -51.12 -17.93
N THR A 40 -20.17 -51.13 -18.35
CA THR A 40 -20.98 -49.91 -18.45
C THR A 40 -21.30 -49.35 -17.05
N VAL A 41 -21.68 -50.20 -16.10
CA VAL A 41 -21.97 -49.77 -14.71
C VAL A 41 -20.71 -49.25 -14.02
N ILE A 42 -19.56 -49.93 -14.19
CA ILE A 42 -18.27 -49.46 -13.67
C ILE A 42 -17.89 -48.12 -14.31
N GLY A 43 -18.08 -47.96 -15.62
CA GLY A 43 -17.83 -46.71 -16.34
C GLY A 43 -18.67 -45.54 -15.81
N VAL A 44 -19.95 -45.76 -15.50
CA VAL A 44 -20.83 -44.72 -14.91
C VAL A 44 -20.39 -44.37 -13.49
N ILE A 45 -20.02 -45.34 -12.66
CA ILE A 45 -19.53 -45.09 -11.29
C ILE A 45 -18.22 -44.30 -11.33
N VAL A 46 -17.29 -44.66 -12.21
CA VAL A 46 -16.04 -43.91 -12.40
C VAL A 46 -16.31 -42.50 -12.92
N ALA A 47 -17.24 -42.33 -13.88
CA ALA A 47 -17.61 -41.00 -14.37
C ALA A 47 -18.25 -40.11 -13.29
N VAL A 48 -19.08 -40.68 -12.41
CA VAL A 48 -19.66 -39.95 -11.26
C VAL A 48 -18.60 -39.62 -10.21
N LEU A 49 -17.66 -40.53 -9.94
CA LEU A 49 -16.53 -40.27 -9.04
C LEU A 49 -15.58 -39.20 -9.61
N VAL A 50 -15.30 -39.24 -10.92
CA VAL A 50 -14.53 -38.22 -11.60
C VAL A 50 -15.27 -36.88 -11.58
N ALA A 51 -16.58 -36.85 -11.83
CA ALA A 51 -17.37 -35.62 -11.72
C ALA A 51 -17.40 -35.08 -10.29
N ALA A 52 -17.54 -35.94 -9.27
CA ALA A 52 -17.49 -35.55 -7.86
C ALA A 52 -16.09 -35.05 -7.46
N LEU A 53 -15.02 -35.67 -7.96
CA LEU A 53 -13.64 -35.22 -7.78
C LEU A 53 -13.39 -33.89 -8.50
N LEU A 54 -13.91 -33.70 -9.72
CA LEU A 54 -13.82 -32.44 -10.45
C LEU A 54 -14.61 -31.33 -9.74
N ILE A 55 -15.78 -31.63 -9.18
CA ILE A 55 -16.56 -30.67 -8.37
C ILE A 55 -15.83 -30.38 -7.04
N TRP A 56 -15.23 -31.38 -6.41
CA TRP A 56 -14.44 -31.19 -5.19
C TRP A 56 -13.15 -30.39 -5.44
N HIS A 57 -12.45 -30.67 -6.54
CA HIS A 57 -11.24 -29.98 -6.98
C HIS A 57 -11.54 -28.59 -7.55
N SER A 58 -12.78 -28.32 -7.99
CA SER A 58 -13.22 -26.99 -8.41
C SER A 58 -13.43 -26.00 -7.24
N GLY A 59 -13.41 -26.49 -5.99
CA GLY A 59 -13.51 -25.63 -4.81
C GLY A 59 -14.90 -25.02 -4.56
N ILE A 60 -15.93 -25.41 -5.33
CA ILE A 60 -17.26 -24.76 -5.31
C ILE A 60 -17.93 -24.80 -3.92
N PHE A 61 -17.73 -25.88 -3.15
CA PHE A 61 -18.30 -26.00 -1.81
C PHE A 61 -17.47 -25.32 -0.72
N GLN A 62 -16.18 -25.10 -0.96
CA GLN A 62 -15.25 -24.48 -0.02
C GLN A 62 -15.36 -22.96 -0.13
N ARG A 63 -15.34 -22.42 -1.36
CA ARG A 63 -15.35 -20.98 -1.63
C ARG A 63 -16.56 -20.23 -1.05
N GLY A 64 -17.75 -20.85 -1.10
CA GLY A 64 -19.01 -20.23 -0.65
C GLY A 64 -19.38 -20.51 0.81
N LYS A 65 -18.54 -21.21 1.58
CA LYS A 65 -18.81 -21.44 3.01
C LYS A 65 -18.59 -20.16 3.79
N THR A 66 -19.49 -19.86 4.74
CA THR A 66 -19.29 -18.80 5.72
C THR A 66 -18.01 -19.08 6.51
N ALA A 67 -17.03 -18.19 6.35
CA ALA A 67 -15.80 -18.16 7.11
C ALA A 67 -15.94 -17.27 8.35
N LEU A 68 -16.57 -16.11 8.23
CA LEU A 68 -16.83 -15.21 9.36
C LEU A 68 -18.27 -14.72 9.32
N THR A 69 -18.89 -14.53 10.49
CA THR A 69 -20.14 -13.78 10.64
C THR A 69 -19.84 -12.57 11.51
N VAL A 70 -19.99 -11.36 10.95
CA VAL A 70 -19.63 -10.09 11.61
C VAL A 70 -20.81 -9.13 11.57
N GLY A 71 -21.26 -8.64 12.73
CA GLY A 71 -22.42 -7.74 12.80
C GLY A 71 -23.71 -8.35 12.22
N GLY A 72 -23.87 -9.68 12.30
CA GLY A 72 -25.01 -10.40 11.74
C GLY A 72 -24.93 -10.69 10.23
N ARG A 73 -23.82 -10.33 9.57
CA ARG A 73 -23.56 -10.62 8.15
C ARG A 73 -22.57 -11.75 7.97
N ASP A 74 -22.88 -12.68 7.08
CA ASP A 74 -22.00 -13.78 6.69
C ASP A 74 -21.02 -13.38 5.58
N TYR A 75 -19.75 -13.66 5.78
CA TYR A 75 -18.66 -13.49 4.82
C TYR A 75 -18.13 -14.88 4.41
N SER A 76 -18.06 -15.11 3.09
CA SER A 76 -17.60 -16.38 2.53
C SER A 76 -16.08 -16.53 2.62
N VAL A 77 -15.54 -17.73 2.37
CA VAL A 77 -14.08 -17.95 2.27
C VAL A 77 -13.43 -16.99 1.27
N THR A 78 -14.07 -16.72 0.13
CA THR A 78 -13.55 -15.78 -0.86
C THR A 78 -13.58 -14.33 -0.40
N ASP A 79 -14.62 -13.91 0.34
CA ASP A 79 -14.67 -12.56 0.91
C ASP A 79 -13.56 -12.38 1.95
N VAL A 80 -13.44 -13.34 2.88
CA VAL A 80 -12.46 -13.22 3.97
C VAL A 80 -11.04 -13.33 3.46
N ASN A 81 -10.75 -14.20 2.48
CA ASN A 81 -9.41 -14.31 1.92
C ASN A 81 -8.94 -13.01 1.25
N TYR A 82 -9.84 -12.24 0.61
CA TYR A 82 -9.47 -10.95 -0.01
C TYR A 82 -8.77 -10.02 0.99
N TYR A 83 -9.34 -9.88 2.19
CA TYR A 83 -8.76 -9.06 3.26
C TYR A 83 -7.62 -9.76 4.00
N PHE A 84 -7.71 -11.07 4.18
CA PHE A 84 -6.67 -11.86 4.86
C PHE A 84 -5.33 -11.80 4.12
N THR A 85 -5.33 -11.86 2.79
CA THR A 85 -4.09 -11.83 2.00
C THR A 85 -3.37 -10.49 2.07
N TYR A 86 -4.08 -9.39 2.33
CA TYR A 86 -3.43 -8.09 2.59
C TYR A 86 -2.48 -8.17 3.79
N TYR A 87 -2.95 -8.67 4.93
CA TYR A 87 -2.13 -8.81 6.14
C TYR A 87 -0.99 -9.82 5.96
N MET A 88 -1.23 -10.88 5.18
CA MET A 88 -0.19 -11.84 4.81
C MET A 88 0.94 -11.19 3.99
N ASN A 89 0.59 -10.40 2.97
CA ASN A 89 1.56 -9.71 2.13
C ASN A 89 2.32 -8.63 2.90
N GLN A 90 1.63 -7.89 3.78
CA GLN A 90 2.27 -6.91 4.67
C GLN A 90 3.31 -7.58 5.56
N ALA A 91 2.95 -8.68 6.24
CA ALA A 91 3.90 -9.41 7.08
C ALA A 91 5.09 -9.96 6.27
N TYR A 92 4.87 -10.41 5.04
CA TYR A 92 5.97 -10.85 4.18
C TYR A 92 6.94 -9.71 3.87
N SER A 93 6.41 -8.53 3.53
CA SER A 93 7.22 -7.34 3.26
C SER A 93 8.00 -6.84 4.47
N THR A 94 7.47 -6.96 5.68
CA THR A 94 8.06 -6.36 6.89
C THR A 94 8.84 -7.33 7.76
N SER A 95 8.70 -8.65 7.57
CA SER A 95 9.29 -9.66 8.48
C SER A 95 10.80 -9.88 8.32
N GLY A 96 11.44 -9.29 7.30
CA GLY A 96 12.87 -9.49 7.03
C GLY A 96 13.26 -10.97 6.80
N GLY A 97 12.32 -11.79 6.34
CA GLY A 97 12.51 -13.24 6.11
C GLY A 97 12.07 -14.15 7.26
N ALA A 98 11.56 -13.60 8.38
CA ALA A 98 11.01 -14.41 9.48
C ALA A 98 9.68 -15.08 9.13
N PHE A 99 8.92 -14.54 8.17
CA PHE A 99 7.66 -15.09 7.69
C PHE A 99 7.81 -15.63 6.26
N ASP A 100 7.37 -16.87 6.05
CA ASP A 100 7.38 -17.54 4.74
C ASP A 100 5.93 -17.84 4.30
N PRO A 101 5.36 -17.09 3.33
CA PRO A 101 3.99 -17.27 2.88
C PRO A 101 3.76 -18.59 2.14
N SER A 102 4.81 -19.34 1.77
CA SER A 102 4.70 -20.65 1.13
C SER A 102 4.50 -21.82 2.10
N LYS A 103 4.71 -21.58 3.40
CA LYS A 103 4.57 -22.58 4.47
C LYS A 103 3.24 -22.46 5.19
N ASP A 104 2.87 -23.50 5.95
CA ASP A 104 1.63 -23.48 6.73
C ASP A 104 1.65 -22.35 7.78
N LEU A 105 0.79 -21.37 7.57
CA LEU A 105 0.62 -20.17 8.40
C LEU A 105 0.33 -20.49 9.87
N ARG A 106 -0.22 -21.68 10.16
CA ARG A 106 -0.56 -22.13 11.52
C ARG A 106 0.62 -22.70 12.29
N THR A 107 1.75 -22.88 11.61
CA THR A 107 2.98 -23.45 12.19
C THR A 107 4.11 -22.44 12.30
N GLN A 108 3.84 -21.20 11.91
CA GLN A 108 4.73 -20.06 12.00
C GLN A 108 4.16 -19.10 13.04
N TYR A 109 4.99 -18.56 13.93
CA TYR A 109 4.54 -17.78 15.08
C TYR A 109 5.10 -16.37 15.05
N THR A 110 4.31 -15.43 15.60
CA THR A 110 4.67 -14.00 15.68
C THR A 110 5.55 -13.69 16.89
N ASP A 111 5.74 -14.67 17.78
CA ASP A 111 6.47 -14.55 19.03
C ASP A 111 7.29 -15.83 19.31
N GLU A 112 8.38 -15.70 20.06
CA GLU A 112 9.26 -16.82 20.41
C GLU A 112 8.57 -17.86 21.30
N GLU A 113 7.60 -17.44 22.11
CA GLU A 113 6.83 -18.30 23.01
C GLU A 113 5.77 -19.15 22.27
N GLN A 114 5.62 -18.95 20.95
CA GLN A 114 4.67 -19.65 20.08
C GLN A 114 3.22 -19.54 20.55
N THR A 115 2.86 -18.39 21.11
CA THR A 115 1.52 -18.14 21.65
C THR A 115 0.53 -17.71 20.58
N LYS A 116 0.99 -17.10 19.49
CA LYS A 116 0.14 -16.65 18.38
C LYS A 116 0.75 -17.02 17.02
N SER A 117 0.01 -17.78 16.22
CA SER A 117 0.45 -18.08 14.86
C SER A 117 0.22 -16.88 13.92
N TYR A 118 0.97 -16.80 12.82
CA TYR A 118 0.71 -15.81 11.77
C TYR A 118 -0.72 -15.96 11.21
N PHE A 119 -1.24 -17.19 11.11
CA PHE A 119 -2.64 -17.41 10.75
C PHE A 119 -3.61 -16.71 11.71
N ASP A 120 -3.41 -16.86 13.03
CA ASP A 120 -4.26 -16.23 14.04
C ASP A 120 -4.14 -14.71 13.98
N GLN A 121 -2.92 -14.18 13.81
CA GLN A 121 -2.69 -12.74 13.67
C GLN A 121 -3.40 -12.14 12.44
N PHE A 122 -3.32 -12.80 11.29
CA PHE A 122 -4.00 -12.35 10.08
C PHE A 122 -5.51 -12.47 10.20
N LEU A 123 -6.00 -13.55 10.82
CA LEU A 123 -7.43 -13.74 11.06
C LEU A 123 -8.00 -12.68 12.00
N ASP A 124 -7.32 -12.38 13.11
CA ASP A 124 -7.72 -11.33 14.05
C ASP A 124 -7.76 -9.97 13.36
N SER A 125 -6.71 -9.63 12.60
CA SER A 125 -6.65 -8.37 11.85
C SER A 125 -7.77 -8.28 10.80
N THR A 126 -8.06 -9.40 10.12
CA THR A 126 -9.16 -9.50 9.16
C THR A 126 -10.53 -9.33 9.84
N ILE A 127 -10.72 -9.88 11.04
CA ILE A 127 -11.94 -9.70 11.82
C ILE A 127 -12.15 -8.23 12.16
N GLU A 128 -11.13 -7.53 12.63
CA GLU A 128 -11.22 -6.10 12.95
C GLU A 128 -11.51 -5.25 11.70
N GLN A 129 -10.88 -5.56 10.57
CA GLN A 129 -11.19 -4.89 9.30
C GLN A 129 -12.63 -5.15 8.85
N LEU A 130 -13.11 -6.39 8.94
CA LEU A 130 -14.48 -6.74 8.56
C LEU A 130 -15.52 -6.16 9.50
N LYS A 131 -15.19 -5.88 10.77
CA LYS A 131 -16.08 -5.13 11.67
C LYS A 131 -16.29 -3.71 11.14
N LYS A 132 -15.20 -3.01 10.80
CA LYS A 132 -15.27 -1.66 10.21
C LYS A 132 -16.07 -1.67 8.91
N ILE A 133 -15.79 -2.62 8.03
CA ILE A 133 -16.52 -2.74 6.75
C ILE A 133 -18.00 -3.03 6.97
N SER A 134 -18.35 -3.99 7.82
CA SER A 134 -19.75 -4.34 8.11
C SER A 134 -20.52 -3.16 8.73
N ALA A 135 -19.85 -2.40 9.60
CA ALA A 135 -20.39 -1.20 10.21
C ALA A 135 -20.66 -0.11 9.16
N LEU A 136 -19.70 0.16 8.27
CA LEU A 136 -19.81 1.13 7.19
C LEU A 136 -20.87 0.72 6.15
N GLU A 137 -20.96 -0.55 5.78
CA GLU A 137 -22.04 -1.04 4.89
C GLU A 137 -23.42 -0.86 5.52
N THR A 138 -23.54 -1.10 6.83
CA THR A 138 -24.80 -0.89 7.57
C THR A 138 -25.16 0.59 7.60
N ALA A 139 -24.22 1.45 7.97
CA ALA A 139 -24.41 2.89 8.02
C ALA A 139 -24.74 3.48 6.64
N ALA A 140 -24.04 3.05 5.58
CA ALA A 140 -24.32 3.43 4.20
C ALA A 140 -25.76 3.03 3.80
N SER A 141 -26.18 1.80 4.11
CA SER A 141 -27.53 1.33 3.86
C SER A 141 -28.59 2.14 4.62
N GLU A 142 -28.34 2.49 5.88
CA GLU A 142 -29.25 3.30 6.71
C GLU A 142 -29.35 4.75 6.19
N ALA A 143 -28.24 5.30 5.70
CA ALA A 143 -28.19 6.61 5.05
C ALA A 143 -28.76 6.60 3.62
N GLY A 144 -29.03 5.43 3.04
CA GLY A 144 -29.46 5.30 1.65
C GLY A 144 -28.36 5.59 0.63
N TYR A 145 -27.10 5.52 1.04
CA TYR A 145 -25.95 5.67 0.15
C TYR A 145 -25.81 4.43 -0.76
N THR A 146 -25.51 4.67 -2.02
CA THR A 146 -25.22 3.65 -3.03
C THR A 146 -24.04 4.11 -3.86
N LEU A 147 -23.34 3.18 -4.52
CA LEU A 147 -22.22 3.50 -5.41
C LEU A 147 -22.52 4.69 -6.33
N SER A 148 -21.75 5.76 -6.16
CA SER A 148 -21.73 6.93 -7.04
C SER A 148 -21.20 6.56 -8.43
N ASP A 149 -21.15 7.52 -9.35
CA ASP A 149 -20.53 7.28 -10.66
C ASP A 149 -19.00 7.19 -10.54
N ASP A 150 -18.40 7.94 -9.61
CA ASP A 150 -16.96 7.86 -9.30
C ASP A 150 -16.60 6.52 -8.65
N ASP A 151 -17.44 6.02 -7.74
CA ASP A 151 -17.24 4.69 -7.12
C ASP A 151 -17.27 3.58 -8.19
N LYS A 152 -18.14 3.70 -9.19
CA LYS A 152 -18.21 2.73 -10.31
C LYS A 152 -16.98 2.85 -11.21
N ALA A 153 -16.51 4.06 -11.48
CA ALA A 153 -15.29 4.29 -12.25
C ALA A 153 -14.08 3.67 -11.54
N TYR A 154 -13.98 3.82 -10.21
CA TYR A 154 -12.96 3.15 -9.40
C TYR A 154 -13.03 1.62 -9.54
N VAL A 155 -14.24 1.04 -9.42
CA VAL A 155 -14.42 -0.42 -9.59
C VAL A 155 -13.95 -0.89 -10.97
N ASP A 156 -14.33 -0.17 -12.02
CA ASP A 156 -13.96 -0.53 -13.39
C ASP A 156 -12.45 -0.40 -13.61
N GLU A 157 -11.81 0.65 -13.09
CA GLU A 157 -10.36 0.83 -13.19
C GLU A 157 -9.59 -0.19 -12.36
N ALA A 158 -10.00 -0.48 -11.12
CA ALA A 158 -9.39 -1.51 -10.29
C ALA A 158 -9.44 -2.90 -10.95
N ILE A 159 -10.54 -3.23 -11.63
CA ILE A 159 -10.66 -4.48 -12.40
C ILE A 159 -9.77 -4.43 -13.66
N SER A 160 -9.72 -3.30 -14.35
CA SER A 160 -8.91 -3.07 -15.55
C SER A 160 -7.41 -3.20 -15.26
N SER A 161 -6.92 -2.49 -14.23
CA SER A 161 -5.54 -2.52 -13.77
C SER A 161 -5.12 -3.92 -13.32
N THR A 162 -5.98 -4.63 -12.59
CA THR A 162 -5.71 -6.03 -12.18
C THR A 162 -5.59 -6.96 -13.40
N LYS A 163 -6.36 -6.75 -14.47
CA LYS A 163 -6.22 -7.52 -15.71
C LYS A 163 -4.92 -7.21 -16.44
N LYS A 164 -4.55 -5.93 -16.55
CA LYS A 164 -3.27 -5.50 -17.13
C LYS A 164 -2.09 -6.11 -16.36
N ALA A 165 -2.14 -6.09 -15.02
CA ALA A 165 -1.15 -6.74 -14.17
C ALA A 165 -1.07 -8.25 -14.45
N ALA A 166 -2.22 -8.94 -14.53
CA ALA A 166 -2.26 -10.37 -14.87
C ALA A 166 -1.58 -10.65 -16.22
N GLU A 167 -1.86 -9.85 -17.25
CA GLU A 167 -1.25 -9.97 -18.57
C GLU A 167 0.27 -9.75 -18.53
N SER A 168 0.72 -8.71 -17.81
CA SER A 168 2.15 -8.40 -17.63
C SER A 168 2.92 -9.54 -16.97
N TYR A 169 2.31 -10.22 -15.99
CA TYR A 169 2.93 -11.38 -15.33
C TYR A 169 2.72 -12.71 -16.10
N GLY A 170 2.05 -12.69 -17.26
CA GLY A 170 1.79 -13.88 -18.07
C GLY A 170 0.72 -14.81 -17.50
N TYR A 171 -0.16 -14.32 -16.62
CA TYR A 171 -1.27 -15.07 -16.03
C TYR A 171 -2.58 -14.84 -16.80
N ALA A 172 -3.40 -15.89 -16.88
CA ALA A 172 -4.82 -15.70 -17.14
C ALA A 172 -5.47 -15.02 -15.93
N TYR A 173 -6.39 -14.07 -16.14
CA TYR A 173 -7.00 -13.26 -15.06
C TYR A 173 -7.53 -14.08 -13.86
N ASP A 174 -8.28 -15.17 -14.08
CA ASP A 174 -8.74 -16.06 -13.00
C ASP A 174 -7.58 -16.75 -12.25
N GLY A 175 -6.51 -17.10 -12.97
CA GLY A 175 -5.30 -17.68 -12.37
C GLY A 175 -4.53 -16.65 -11.53
N TYR A 176 -4.46 -15.41 -12.00
CA TYR A 176 -3.85 -14.31 -11.27
C TYR A 176 -4.59 -14.01 -9.96
N LEU A 177 -5.92 -13.89 -10.01
CA LEU A 177 -6.73 -13.67 -8.81
C LEU A 177 -6.57 -14.78 -7.76
N LYS A 178 -6.41 -16.02 -8.19
CA LYS A 178 -6.15 -17.15 -7.29
C LYS A 178 -4.75 -17.11 -6.67
N ALA A 179 -3.77 -16.63 -7.41
CA ALA A 179 -2.42 -16.44 -6.89
C ALA A 179 -2.39 -15.31 -5.86
N MET A 180 -3.13 -14.22 -6.11
CA MET A 180 -3.14 -13.03 -5.25
C MET A 180 -4.02 -13.18 -4.00
N TYR A 181 -5.21 -13.77 -4.14
CA TYR A 181 -6.25 -13.78 -3.09
C TYR A 181 -6.62 -15.20 -2.63
N GLY A 182 -5.77 -16.19 -2.93
CA GLY A 182 -5.98 -17.59 -2.55
C GLY A 182 -6.80 -18.40 -3.56
N LYS A 183 -6.61 -19.72 -3.53
CA LYS A 183 -7.02 -20.62 -4.63
C LYS A 183 -8.53 -20.66 -4.95
N TYR A 184 -9.35 -20.17 -4.04
CA TYR A 184 -10.80 -20.16 -4.16
C TYR A 184 -11.37 -18.89 -4.79
N MET A 185 -10.55 -17.84 -4.96
CA MET A 185 -10.99 -16.57 -5.55
C MET A 185 -11.52 -16.77 -6.98
N THR A 186 -12.52 -15.95 -7.33
CA THR A 186 -13.09 -15.89 -8.68
C THR A 186 -13.23 -14.45 -9.13
N PRO A 187 -13.28 -14.18 -10.44
CA PRO A 187 -13.56 -12.84 -10.97
C PRO A 187 -14.82 -12.18 -10.38
N SER A 188 -15.87 -12.97 -10.15
CA SER A 188 -17.11 -12.46 -9.56
C SER A 188 -16.96 -12.10 -8.08
N ALA A 189 -16.26 -12.93 -7.30
CA ALA A 189 -16.05 -12.67 -5.88
C ALA A 189 -15.09 -11.48 -5.67
N PHE A 190 -14.05 -11.39 -6.49
CA PHE A 190 -13.16 -10.23 -6.54
C PHE A 190 -13.94 -8.95 -6.83
N LYS A 191 -14.76 -8.94 -7.90
CA LYS A 191 -15.62 -7.80 -8.22
C LYS A 191 -16.51 -7.40 -7.04
N THR A 192 -17.15 -8.36 -6.35
CA THR A 192 -17.95 -8.06 -5.15
C THR A 192 -17.13 -7.40 -4.04
N CYS A 193 -15.87 -7.82 -3.85
CA CYS A 193 -14.99 -7.23 -2.83
C CYS A 193 -14.61 -5.79 -3.19
N VAL A 194 -14.26 -5.55 -4.46
CA VAL A 194 -13.93 -4.21 -4.97
C VAL A 194 -15.16 -3.27 -4.92
N GLU A 195 -16.36 -3.77 -5.27
CA GLU A 195 -17.60 -2.99 -5.13
C GLU A 195 -17.90 -2.66 -3.65
N ARG A 196 -17.61 -3.58 -2.72
CA ARG A 196 -17.75 -3.32 -1.29
C ARG A 196 -16.78 -2.26 -0.81
N GLU A 197 -15.52 -2.35 -1.24
CA GLU A 197 -14.48 -1.38 -0.94
C GLU A 197 -14.85 0.02 -1.44
N ALA A 198 -15.28 0.13 -2.70
CA ALA A 198 -15.76 1.37 -3.28
C ALA A 198 -16.94 1.96 -2.50
N LEU A 199 -17.92 1.12 -2.11
CA LEU A 199 -19.08 1.56 -1.35
C LEU A 199 -18.69 2.14 0.02
N VAL A 200 -17.84 1.43 0.78
CA VAL A 200 -17.48 1.87 2.14
C VAL A 200 -16.56 3.09 2.10
N ASN A 201 -15.64 3.16 1.14
CA ASN A 201 -14.76 4.32 0.97
C ASN A 201 -15.56 5.54 0.51
N GLY A 202 -16.39 5.39 -0.52
CA GLY A 202 -17.25 6.48 -1.02
C GLY A 202 -18.20 6.99 0.06
N TYR A 203 -18.80 6.10 0.85
CA TYR A 203 -19.64 6.51 1.97
C TYR A 203 -18.85 7.20 3.09
N GLN A 204 -17.65 6.71 3.43
CA GLN A 204 -16.81 7.33 4.45
C GLN A 204 -16.41 8.76 4.02
N SER A 205 -16.07 8.96 2.75
CA SER A 205 -15.82 10.29 2.18
C SER A 205 -17.06 11.19 2.24
N ALA A 206 -18.22 10.68 1.78
CA ALA A 206 -19.47 11.44 1.84
C ALA A 206 -19.88 11.80 3.28
N TYR A 207 -19.60 10.92 4.25
CA TYR A 207 -19.81 11.21 5.66
C TYR A 207 -18.83 12.27 6.17
N ALA A 208 -17.54 12.19 5.80
CA ALA A 208 -16.53 13.20 6.13
C ALA A 208 -16.95 14.59 5.65
N ASP A 209 -17.40 14.70 4.39
CA ASP A 209 -17.91 15.95 3.81
C ASP A 209 -19.14 16.47 4.55
N SER A 210 -19.99 15.56 5.04
CA SER A 210 -21.20 15.92 5.79
C SER A 210 -20.93 16.49 7.18
N LEU A 211 -19.71 16.34 7.72
CA LEU A 211 -19.34 16.87 9.04
C LEU A 211 -19.37 18.40 9.09
N GLY A 212 -19.26 19.08 7.94
CA GLY A 212 -19.40 20.54 7.85
C GLY A 212 -18.41 21.30 8.72
N ILE A 213 -17.16 20.85 8.75
CA ILE A 213 -16.09 21.44 9.57
C ILE A 213 -15.94 22.93 9.26
N THR A 214 -16.08 23.76 10.29
CA THR A 214 -16.00 25.22 10.18
C THR A 214 -14.60 25.75 10.53
N ASP A 215 -14.30 26.97 10.12
CA ASP A 215 -13.06 27.67 10.50
C ASP A 215 -12.93 27.80 12.02
N GLU A 216 -14.04 28.04 12.70
CA GLU A 216 -14.08 28.08 14.16
C GLU A 216 -13.74 26.72 14.80
N ASP A 217 -14.20 25.61 14.21
CA ASP A 217 -13.84 24.26 14.69
C ASP A 217 -12.34 23.99 14.51
N ILE A 218 -11.76 24.40 13.36
CA ILE A 218 -10.34 24.21 13.08
C ILE A 218 -9.48 25.06 14.02
N GLN A 219 -9.87 26.30 14.27
CA GLN A 219 -9.16 27.18 15.19
C GLN A 219 -9.20 26.63 16.62
N ALA A 220 -10.37 26.17 17.10
CA ALA A 220 -10.49 25.54 18.41
C ALA A 220 -9.64 24.27 18.52
N TYR A 221 -9.66 23.43 17.48
CA TYR A 221 -8.83 22.23 17.42
C TYR A 221 -7.33 22.56 17.48
N TYR A 222 -6.91 23.62 16.77
CA TYR A 222 -5.53 24.08 16.78
C TYR A 222 -5.09 24.55 18.17
N GLU A 223 -5.92 25.30 18.90
CA GLU A 223 -5.59 25.77 20.25
C GLU A 223 -5.35 24.64 21.24
N GLU A 224 -5.99 23.48 21.04
CA GLU A 224 -5.82 22.28 21.88
C GLU A 224 -4.68 21.37 21.43
N ASN A 225 -4.28 21.44 20.16
CA ASN A 225 -3.36 20.49 19.53
C ASN A 225 -2.15 21.14 18.84
N ALA A 226 -1.85 22.41 19.16
CA ALA A 226 -0.85 23.23 18.46
C ALA A 226 0.49 22.54 18.28
N SER A 227 1.01 21.83 19.29
CA SER A 227 2.31 21.16 19.20
C SER A 227 2.40 20.12 18.07
N THR A 228 1.28 19.49 17.71
CA THR A 228 1.20 18.52 16.60
C THR A 228 0.88 19.14 15.25
N LEU A 229 0.39 20.38 15.23
CA LEU A 229 -0.02 21.08 14.00
C LEU A 229 0.96 22.19 13.60
N ASP A 230 1.77 22.67 14.54
CA ASP A 230 2.85 23.60 14.28
C ASP A 230 3.92 22.95 13.40
N THR A 231 4.60 23.81 12.67
CA THR A 231 5.75 23.47 11.84
C THR A 231 7.04 23.80 12.59
N TYR A 232 8.03 22.93 12.46
CA TYR A 232 9.29 22.99 13.17
C TYR A 232 10.45 23.06 12.20
N ASP A 233 11.36 23.98 12.48
CA ASP A 233 12.71 23.99 11.91
C ASP A 233 13.68 23.61 13.04
N TYR A 234 14.59 22.67 12.77
CA TYR A 234 15.50 22.15 13.78
C TYR A 234 16.78 21.61 13.14
N ARG A 235 17.81 21.45 13.96
CA ARG A 235 19.00 20.67 13.60
C ARG A 235 19.10 19.42 14.47
N TYR A 236 19.57 18.31 13.90
CA TYR A 236 20.05 17.20 14.72
C TYR A 236 21.34 16.58 14.18
N ILE A 237 22.08 15.93 15.09
CA ILE A 237 23.06 14.91 14.74
C ILE A 237 22.81 13.66 15.56
N TYR A 238 23.15 12.50 15.01
CA TYR A 238 23.08 11.23 15.70
C TYR A 238 24.48 10.79 16.17
N LEU A 239 24.59 10.46 17.46
CA LEU A 239 25.80 9.95 18.08
C LEU A 239 25.59 8.48 18.40
N SER A 240 26.18 7.62 17.57
CA SER A 240 26.07 6.16 17.69
C SER A 240 26.61 5.66 19.03
N GLY A 241 25.77 4.94 19.76
CA GLY A 241 26.12 4.14 20.93
C GLY A 241 26.30 2.66 20.60
N LYS A 242 26.41 2.31 19.31
CA LYS A 242 26.63 0.93 18.86
C LYS A 242 28.07 0.51 19.18
N ALA A 243 28.21 -0.57 19.93
CA ALA A 243 29.51 -1.22 20.12
C ALA A 243 29.97 -1.89 18.82
N ALA A 244 31.26 -1.82 18.53
CA ALA A 244 31.83 -2.44 17.33
C ALA A 244 31.78 -3.97 17.44
N SER A 245 31.24 -4.64 16.42
CA SER A 245 31.36 -6.09 16.29
C SER A 245 32.80 -6.47 15.97
N THR A 246 33.27 -7.59 16.51
CA THR A 246 34.63 -8.11 16.22
C THR A 246 34.55 -9.36 15.34
N THR A 247 35.69 -9.94 15.00
CA THR A 247 35.76 -11.18 14.25
C THR A 247 36.60 -12.19 15.03
N ASP A 248 36.10 -13.42 15.17
CA ASP A 248 36.85 -14.50 15.81
C ASP A 248 37.97 -15.05 14.89
N GLU A 249 38.78 -15.96 15.43
CA GLU A 249 39.89 -16.59 14.68
C GLU A 249 39.42 -17.39 13.46
N ASP A 250 38.14 -17.77 13.41
CA ASP A 250 37.50 -18.53 12.33
C ASP A 250 36.83 -17.62 11.28
N GLY A 251 36.89 -16.30 11.44
CA GLY A 251 36.31 -15.34 10.51
C GLY A 251 34.82 -15.04 10.74
N ASN A 252 34.23 -15.50 11.85
CA ASN A 252 32.84 -15.21 12.17
C ASN A 252 32.72 -13.89 12.92
N THR A 253 31.67 -13.12 12.61
CA THR A 253 31.30 -11.93 13.38
C THR A 253 30.93 -12.31 14.81
N VAL A 254 31.58 -11.67 15.77
CA VAL A 254 31.27 -11.77 17.19
C VAL A 254 30.54 -10.50 17.59
N GLU A 255 29.27 -10.68 17.99
CA GLU A 255 28.44 -9.59 18.50
C GLU A 255 29.01 -9.04 19.83
N PRO A 256 28.94 -7.72 20.04
CA PRO A 256 29.43 -7.10 21.26
C PRO A 256 28.66 -7.61 22.48
N THR A 257 29.35 -7.72 23.61
CA THR A 257 28.73 -8.09 24.88
C THR A 257 27.81 -6.99 25.40
N GLU A 258 26.93 -7.32 26.36
CA GLU A 258 26.09 -6.33 27.05
C GLU A 258 26.92 -5.24 27.73
N GLU A 259 28.08 -5.61 28.29
CA GLU A 259 28.99 -4.68 28.95
C GLU A 259 29.62 -3.70 27.95
N GLU A 260 30.05 -4.20 26.79
CA GLU A 260 30.59 -3.36 25.71
C GLU A 260 29.52 -2.46 25.10
N THR A 261 28.30 -2.97 24.92
CA THR A 261 27.15 -2.19 24.45
C THR A 261 26.82 -1.06 25.41
N LYS A 262 26.79 -1.35 26.72
CA LYS A 262 26.57 -0.33 27.75
C LYS A 262 27.69 0.71 27.75
N ALA A 263 28.94 0.29 27.66
CA ALA A 263 30.08 1.21 27.63
C ALA A 263 30.04 2.13 26.38
N ALA A 264 29.63 1.60 25.23
CA ALA A 264 29.44 2.38 24.01
C ALA A 264 28.33 3.43 24.15
N MET A 265 27.19 3.07 24.77
CA MET A 265 26.13 4.03 25.10
C MET A 265 26.60 5.13 26.07
N GLU A 266 27.34 4.78 27.13
CA GLU A 266 27.89 5.77 28.06
C GLU A 266 28.89 6.73 27.36
N ALA A 267 29.71 6.21 26.44
CA ALA A 267 30.63 7.02 25.64
C ALA A 267 29.89 7.93 24.66
N ALA A 268 28.86 7.44 23.98
CA ALA A 268 28.01 8.22 23.08
C ALA A 268 27.31 9.36 23.84
N LYS A 269 26.79 9.07 25.04
CA LYS A 269 26.22 10.09 25.91
C LYS A 269 27.24 11.19 26.24
N ALA A 270 28.45 10.81 26.64
CA ALA A 270 29.50 11.76 26.97
C ALA A 270 29.89 12.63 25.77
N LYS A 271 29.93 12.06 24.56
CA LYS A 271 30.13 12.83 23.31
C LYS A 271 28.97 13.80 23.07
N ALA A 272 27.72 13.35 23.23
CA ALA A 272 26.54 14.18 22.99
C ALA A 272 26.48 15.36 23.98
N ASP A 273 26.73 15.10 25.26
CA ASP A 273 26.82 16.13 26.29
C ASP A 273 27.94 17.13 25.98
N ALA A 274 29.09 16.66 25.50
CA ALA A 274 30.22 17.52 25.13
C ALA A 274 29.92 18.38 23.89
N PHE A 275 29.25 17.82 22.88
CA PHE A 275 28.80 18.55 21.69
C PHE A 275 27.82 19.65 22.07
N VAL A 276 26.76 19.31 22.80
CA VAL A 276 25.75 20.28 23.25
C VAL A 276 26.36 21.36 24.14
N ALA A 277 27.34 21.03 24.99
CA ALA A 277 28.07 22.02 25.79
C ALA A 277 28.93 22.97 24.93
N ALA A 278 29.58 22.44 23.89
CA ALA A 278 30.38 23.24 22.96
C ALA A 278 29.50 24.20 22.16
N VAL A 279 28.38 23.72 21.61
CA VAL A 279 27.39 24.54 20.90
C VAL A 279 26.83 25.62 21.81
N ASN A 280 26.41 25.28 23.03
CA ASN A 280 25.86 26.25 23.99
C ASN A 280 26.88 27.28 24.49
N SER A 281 28.19 27.04 24.29
CA SER A 281 29.25 27.99 24.64
C SER A 281 29.53 28.99 23.50
N SER A 282 28.97 28.78 22.31
CA SER A 282 29.06 29.69 21.17
C SER A 282 28.04 30.83 21.28
N ASP A 283 28.44 32.03 20.85
CA ASP A 283 27.53 33.16 20.67
C ASP A 283 26.61 32.95 19.45
N ASP A 284 27.09 32.20 18.45
CA ASP A 284 26.33 31.75 17.29
C ASP A 284 26.19 30.23 17.37
N LYS A 285 25.13 29.78 18.04
CA LYS A 285 24.88 28.36 18.28
C LYS A 285 24.56 27.61 17.00
N GLU A 286 23.86 28.23 16.06
CA GLU A 286 23.42 27.56 14.84
C GLU A 286 24.62 27.24 13.95
N THR A 287 25.47 28.23 13.67
CA THR A 287 26.72 28.03 12.93
C THR A 287 27.62 27.02 13.65
N ALA A 288 27.76 27.14 14.98
CA ALA A 288 28.58 26.20 15.75
C ALA A 288 28.03 24.76 15.73
N PHE A 289 26.71 24.58 15.67
CA PHE A 289 26.11 23.25 15.56
C PHE A 289 26.56 22.56 14.27
N ALA A 290 26.48 23.27 13.14
CA ALA A 290 26.90 22.76 11.84
C ALA A 290 28.42 22.52 11.78
N GLU A 291 29.23 23.51 12.19
CA GLU A 291 30.70 23.41 12.10
C GLU A 291 31.30 22.34 13.02
N LEU A 292 30.69 22.07 14.17
CA LEU A 292 31.18 21.06 15.11
C LEU A 292 30.67 19.66 14.77
N ALA A 293 29.58 19.51 14.01
CA ALA A 293 28.98 18.20 13.73
C ALA A 293 29.99 17.14 13.21
N PRO A 294 30.85 17.44 12.20
CA PRO A 294 31.83 16.48 11.68
C PRO A 294 32.82 15.92 12.71
N ASP A 295 33.07 16.63 13.81
CA ASP A 295 34.00 16.21 14.86
C ASP A 295 33.37 15.21 15.86
N TYR A 296 32.04 15.04 15.83
CA TYR A 296 31.29 14.27 16.82
C TYR A 296 30.50 13.09 16.25
N VAL A 297 30.07 13.16 15.00
CA VAL A 297 29.35 12.08 14.31
C VAL A 297 30.25 10.86 14.06
N SER A 298 29.68 9.78 13.52
CA SER A 298 30.47 8.60 13.17
C SER A 298 31.40 8.89 11.99
N GLU A 299 32.49 8.13 11.84
CA GLU A 299 33.38 8.28 10.66
C GLU A 299 32.65 8.00 9.34
N ASP A 300 31.61 7.15 9.37
CA ASP A 300 30.82 6.81 8.18
C ASP A 300 29.94 8.00 7.75
N ASP A 301 29.44 8.79 8.69
CA ASP A 301 28.58 9.94 8.39
C ASP A 301 29.37 11.25 8.20
N LYS A 302 30.65 11.27 8.61
CA LYS A 302 31.45 12.50 8.71
C LYS A 302 31.55 13.26 7.39
N GLU A 303 31.76 12.56 6.28
CA GLU A 303 31.91 13.18 4.96
C GLU A 303 30.65 13.96 4.55
N ASP A 304 29.46 13.48 4.90
CA ASP A 304 28.19 14.14 4.58
C ASP A 304 28.09 15.52 5.27
N TYR A 305 28.46 15.60 6.55
CA TYR A 305 28.47 16.86 7.30
C TYR A 305 29.62 17.80 6.91
N GLU A 306 30.74 17.28 6.41
CA GLU A 306 31.83 18.12 5.87
C GLU A 306 31.48 18.68 4.50
N ALA A 307 30.74 17.92 3.69
CA ALA A 307 30.33 18.29 2.34
C ALA A 307 29.17 19.30 2.36
N ASP A 308 28.24 19.17 3.30
CA ASP A 308 27.06 20.02 3.41
C ASP A 308 26.81 20.49 4.87
N PRO A 309 26.98 21.81 5.17
CA PRO A 309 26.69 22.33 6.50
C PRO A 309 25.20 22.24 6.89
N ASP A 310 24.31 22.06 5.91
CA ASP A 310 22.88 21.86 6.12
C ASP A 310 22.48 20.37 6.18
N ALA A 311 23.43 19.44 6.16
CA ALA A 311 23.17 18.01 6.40
C ALA A 311 22.48 17.73 7.76
N SER A 312 22.64 18.64 8.73
CA SER A 312 21.95 18.58 10.03
C SER A 312 20.60 19.28 10.05
N LEU A 313 20.27 20.10 9.05
CA LEU A 313 19.14 21.02 9.03
C LEU A 313 17.87 20.35 8.50
N HIS A 314 16.79 20.55 9.23
CA HIS A 314 15.44 20.17 8.82
C HIS A 314 14.54 21.39 8.95
N THR A 315 13.79 21.71 7.90
CA THR A 315 12.84 22.82 7.88
C THR A 315 11.48 22.34 7.42
N GLY A 316 10.43 23.03 7.82
CA GLY A 316 9.08 22.74 7.33
C GLY A 316 8.46 21.44 7.87
N THR A 317 8.97 20.87 8.97
CA THR A 317 8.46 19.59 9.50
C THR A 317 7.24 19.82 10.38
N VAL A 318 6.08 19.29 9.98
CA VAL A 318 4.85 19.31 10.80
C VAL A 318 5.01 18.44 12.06
N GLY A 319 4.55 18.95 13.20
CA GLY A 319 4.70 18.31 14.52
C GLY A 319 4.14 16.88 14.60
N SER A 320 3.05 16.57 13.91
CA SER A 320 2.47 15.21 13.86
C SER A 320 3.47 14.17 13.34
N SER A 321 4.36 14.57 12.43
CA SER A 321 5.41 13.69 11.88
C SER A 321 6.56 13.47 12.87
N LEU A 322 6.77 14.40 13.81
CA LEU A 322 7.78 14.27 14.85
C LEU A 322 7.40 13.23 15.91
N SER A 323 6.12 12.87 16.05
CA SER A 323 5.68 11.87 17.05
C SER A 323 6.30 10.48 16.86
N TYR A 324 6.84 10.19 15.67
CA TYR A 324 7.55 8.94 15.38
C TYR A 324 9.06 9.03 15.62
N GLN A 325 9.59 10.23 15.87
CA GLN A 325 11.00 10.46 16.12
C GLN A 325 11.27 10.38 17.62
N SER A 326 12.38 9.73 18.02
CA SER A 326 12.77 9.63 19.44
C SER A 326 12.97 11.00 20.11
N PHE A 327 13.34 12.02 19.33
CA PHE A 327 13.49 13.41 19.78
C PHE A 327 12.25 14.29 19.56
N GLY A 328 11.16 13.74 19.03
CA GLY A 328 9.96 14.53 18.72
C GLY A 328 9.30 15.13 19.95
N GLU A 329 9.16 14.34 21.02
CA GLU A 329 8.64 14.85 22.30
C GLU A 329 9.49 16.01 22.84
N TRP A 330 10.82 15.94 22.65
CA TRP A 330 11.72 17.00 23.08
C TRP A 330 11.53 18.29 22.29
N LEU A 331 11.34 18.21 20.96
CA LEU A 331 11.09 19.36 20.09
C LEU A 331 9.72 20.00 20.34
N MET A 332 8.70 19.18 20.57
CA MET A 332 7.31 19.61 20.74
C MET A 332 6.97 20.10 22.15
N ASP A 333 7.90 20.01 23.11
CA ASP A 333 7.71 20.48 24.48
C ASP A 333 7.52 22.01 24.51
N ASP A 334 6.39 22.48 25.07
CA ASP A 334 6.02 23.90 25.13
C ASP A 334 6.99 24.78 25.94
N SER A 335 7.87 24.18 26.75
CA SER A 335 8.92 24.92 27.44
C SER A 335 10.13 25.27 26.57
N ARG A 336 10.21 24.71 25.35
CA ARG A 336 11.32 24.95 24.42
C ARG A 336 11.24 26.32 23.79
N ALA A 337 12.40 26.93 23.62
CA ALA A 337 12.58 28.16 22.87
C ALA A 337 13.52 27.96 21.68
N SER A 338 13.39 28.81 20.67
CA SER A 338 14.38 28.92 19.59
C SER A 338 15.79 29.10 20.15
N GLY A 339 16.74 28.29 19.67
CA GLY A 339 18.12 28.25 20.14
C GLY A 339 18.36 27.32 21.34
N ASP A 340 17.33 26.61 21.83
CA ASP A 340 17.51 25.53 22.79
C ASP A 340 18.23 24.35 22.12
N VAL A 341 19.22 23.80 22.83
CA VAL A 341 20.02 22.66 22.39
C VAL A 341 20.03 21.61 23.49
N GLY A 342 19.73 20.36 23.15
CA GLY A 342 19.60 19.27 24.10
C GLY A 342 20.10 17.93 23.58
N VAL A 343 20.18 16.97 24.50
CA VAL A 343 20.51 15.57 24.21
C VAL A 343 19.26 14.73 24.46
N VAL A 344 18.93 13.86 23.50
CA VAL A 344 17.83 12.89 23.61
C VAL A 344 18.36 11.49 23.41
N GLU A 345 18.00 10.57 24.31
CA GLU A 345 18.38 9.16 24.21
C GLU A 345 17.50 8.42 23.19
N SER A 346 18.11 7.51 22.43
CA SER A 346 17.44 6.59 21.53
C SER A 346 17.85 5.14 21.87
N SER A 347 17.28 4.15 21.18
CA SER A 347 17.58 2.73 21.43
C SER A 347 19.05 2.33 21.18
N SER A 348 19.77 3.07 20.34
CA SER A 348 21.12 2.67 19.86
C SER A 348 22.16 3.79 19.93
N GLY A 349 21.84 4.91 20.60
CA GLY A 349 22.68 6.09 20.66
C GLY A 349 21.93 7.31 21.20
N TYR A 350 22.44 8.49 20.89
CA TYR A 350 21.88 9.76 21.36
C TYR A 350 21.75 10.74 20.20
N TYR A 351 20.66 11.50 20.18
CA TYR A 351 20.53 12.67 19.33
C TYR A 351 21.00 13.90 20.10
N ALA A 352 21.82 14.75 19.48
CA ALA A 352 21.91 16.15 19.87
C ALA A 352 20.98 16.94 18.95
N VAL A 353 20.12 17.77 19.53
CA VAL A 353 19.03 18.43 18.82
C VAL A 353 19.00 19.91 19.18
N MET A 354 18.75 20.76 18.19
CA MET A 354 18.56 22.19 18.35
C MET A 354 17.22 22.61 17.75
N LEU A 355 16.37 23.25 18.54
CA LEU A 355 15.16 23.89 18.02
C LEU A 355 15.53 25.22 17.38
N LEU A 356 15.29 25.39 16.08
CA LEU A 356 15.49 26.66 15.39
C LEU A 356 14.23 27.50 15.42
N ASN A 357 13.09 26.91 15.08
CA ASN A 357 11.82 27.60 14.99
C ASN A 357 10.65 26.66 15.26
N ARG A 358 9.58 27.22 15.82
CA ARG A 358 8.26 26.59 15.95
C ARG A 358 7.23 27.64 15.57
N TYR A 359 6.41 27.36 14.56
CA TYR A 359 5.50 28.35 14.01
C TYR A 359 4.23 27.72 13.44
N ARG A 360 3.16 28.50 13.44
CA ARG A 360 1.97 28.21 12.65
C ARG A 360 2.25 28.58 11.19
N ASP A 361 2.23 27.60 10.29
CA ASP A 361 2.53 27.83 8.88
C ASP A 361 1.34 28.46 8.14
N GLU A 362 1.40 29.78 7.99
CA GLU A 362 0.42 30.63 7.29
C GLU A 362 0.62 30.67 5.77
N THR A 363 1.55 29.86 5.23
CA THR A 363 1.78 29.83 3.79
C THR A 363 0.56 29.25 3.09
N ALA A 364 0.00 30.00 2.13
CA ALA A 364 -1.12 29.52 1.31
C ALA A 364 -0.70 28.30 0.49
N THR A 365 -1.55 27.29 0.41
CA THR A 365 -1.36 26.18 -0.51
C THR A 365 -1.78 26.57 -1.92
N ALA A 366 -1.24 25.90 -2.94
CA ALA A 366 -1.49 26.25 -4.33
C ALA A 366 -2.32 25.19 -5.05
N ASP A 367 -3.26 25.65 -5.88
CA ASP A 367 -3.89 24.82 -6.90
C ASP A 367 -3.16 25.08 -8.22
N ILE A 368 -2.58 24.04 -8.80
CA ILE A 368 -1.80 24.12 -10.03
C ILE A 368 -2.31 23.14 -11.06
N ARG A 369 -2.09 23.47 -12.34
CA ARG A 369 -2.12 22.47 -13.41
C ARG A 369 -0.73 22.28 -13.97
N HIS A 370 -0.41 21.06 -14.39
CA HIS A 370 0.82 20.80 -15.09
C HIS A 370 0.69 19.83 -16.26
N ILE A 371 1.67 19.90 -17.16
CA ILE A 371 1.86 18.98 -18.29
C ILE A 371 3.29 18.48 -18.19
N LEU A 372 3.49 17.18 -18.00
CA LEU A 372 4.82 16.58 -18.07
C LEU A 372 5.08 16.11 -19.50
N ILE A 373 6.19 16.54 -20.09
CA ILE A 373 6.73 15.97 -21.32
C ILE A 373 8.03 15.25 -20.97
N LYS A 374 8.03 13.93 -21.06
CA LYS A 374 9.23 13.14 -20.75
C LYS A 374 10.21 13.21 -21.92
N ALA A 375 11.50 13.28 -21.58
CA ALA A 375 12.54 13.08 -22.57
C ALA A 375 12.62 11.60 -22.95
N GLU A 376 12.70 11.36 -24.26
CA GLU A 376 12.88 10.01 -24.80
C GLU A 376 14.20 9.39 -24.33
N VAL A 377 14.14 8.12 -23.94
CA VAL A 377 15.30 7.29 -23.61
C VAL A 377 15.53 6.26 -24.71
N ALA A 378 16.74 5.71 -24.81
CA ALA A 378 17.02 4.69 -25.81
C ALA A 378 16.32 3.37 -25.44
N ASP A 379 15.91 2.59 -26.45
CA ASP A 379 15.32 1.26 -26.22
C ASP A 379 16.30 0.27 -25.56
N ALA A 380 17.61 0.52 -25.67
CA ALA A 380 18.68 -0.28 -25.09
C ALA A 380 19.98 0.51 -24.99
N ASP A 381 20.82 0.14 -24.02
CA ASP A 381 22.16 0.70 -23.84
C ASP A 381 23.08 0.39 -25.03
N ASP A 382 23.91 1.38 -25.40
CA ASP A 382 24.95 1.19 -26.40
C ASP A 382 26.21 0.59 -25.73
N PRO A 383 26.68 -0.60 -26.13
CA PRO A 383 27.89 -1.18 -25.57
C PRO A 383 29.17 -0.34 -25.81
N ALA A 384 29.11 0.73 -26.63
CA ALA A 384 30.20 1.67 -26.83
C ALA A 384 30.31 2.75 -25.73
N THR A 385 29.32 2.89 -24.86
CA THR A 385 29.22 3.87 -23.78
C THR A 385 29.12 3.13 -22.44
N GLU A 386 30.25 2.57 -22.01
CA GLU A 386 30.31 1.67 -20.83
C GLU A 386 29.85 2.31 -19.50
N ASP A 387 29.73 3.64 -19.43
CA ASP A 387 29.46 4.39 -18.19
C ASP A 387 28.08 5.08 -18.13
N VAL A 388 27.20 4.89 -19.13
CA VAL A 388 25.85 5.49 -19.15
C VAL A 388 24.81 4.41 -19.47
N ASP A 389 23.76 4.33 -18.65
CA ASP A 389 22.57 3.50 -18.92
C ASP A 389 21.60 4.36 -19.76
N GLU A 390 21.79 4.37 -21.08
CA GLU A 390 20.95 5.15 -22.01
C GLU A 390 19.49 4.70 -22.02
N SER A 391 19.19 3.51 -21.50
CA SER A 391 17.82 3.04 -21.29
C SER A 391 17.09 3.72 -20.12
N LYS A 392 17.82 4.49 -19.30
CA LYS A 392 17.27 5.24 -18.16
C LYS A 392 17.60 6.73 -18.19
N VAL A 393 18.73 7.10 -18.78
CA VAL A 393 19.21 8.48 -18.80
C VAL A 393 19.01 9.06 -20.20
N PRO A 394 18.14 10.07 -20.38
CA PRO A 394 17.95 10.69 -21.69
C PRO A 394 19.20 11.45 -22.12
N THR A 395 19.41 11.53 -23.43
CA THR A 395 20.47 12.36 -23.99
C THR A 395 20.11 13.85 -23.89
N GLN A 396 21.10 14.74 -23.95
CA GLN A 396 20.83 16.18 -24.01
C GLN A 396 19.97 16.57 -25.21
N GLU A 397 20.12 15.89 -26.36
CA GLU A 397 19.27 16.12 -27.54
C GLU A 397 17.81 15.75 -27.26
N ALA A 398 17.55 14.68 -26.50
CA ALA A 398 16.21 14.29 -26.09
C ALA A 398 15.61 15.28 -25.07
N LEU A 399 16.41 15.77 -24.11
CA LEU A 399 15.98 16.82 -23.18
C LEU A 399 15.65 18.13 -23.91
N ASP A 400 16.47 18.52 -24.89
CA ASP A 400 16.24 19.71 -25.71
C ASP A 400 14.98 19.55 -26.59
N ALA A 401 14.72 18.34 -27.10
CA ALA A 401 13.51 18.03 -27.86
C ALA A 401 12.25 18.10 -26.98
N ALA A 402 12.27 17.49 -25.79
CA ALA A 402 11.17 17.58 -24.82
C ALA A 402 10.90 19.03 -24.40
N LYS A 403 11.96 19.83 -24.22
CA LYS A 403 11.82 21.27 -23.95
C LYS A 403 11.13 22.00 -25.10
N ALA A 404 11.56 21.75 -26.34
CA ALA A 404 10.99 22.41 -27.51
C ALA A 404 9.51 22.06 -27.70
N GLU A 405 9.12 20.82 -27.40
CA GLU A 405 7.71 20.40 -27.37
C GLU A 405 6.94 21.10 -26.25
N ALA A 406 7.50 21.17 -25.04
CA ALA A 406 6.89 21.90 -23.93
C ALA A 406 6.70 23.40 -24.25
N GLU A 407 7.67 24.03 -24.92
CA GLU A 407 7.59 25.41 -25.41
C GLU A 407 6.49 25.59 -26.47
N ASP A 408 6.30 24.63 -27.39
CA ASP A 408 5.24 24.68 -28.41
C ASP A 408 3.84 24.54 -27.80
N ILE A 409 3.66 23.61 -26.86
CA ILE A 409 2.40 23.42 -26.12
C ILE A 409 2.07 24.68 -25.30
N LEU A 410 3.06 25.26 -24.62
CA LEU A 410 2.86 26.53 -23.91
C LEU A 410 2.46 27.65 -24.88
N ALA A 411 3.12 27.76 -26.04
CA ALA A 411 2.77 28.73 -27.06
C ALA A 411 1.35 28.50 -27.64
N GLN A 412 0.91 27.25 -27.77
CA GLN A 412 -0.44 26.90 -28.17
C GLN A 412 -1.47 27.39 -27.15
N TRP A 413 -1.22 27.18 -25.85
CA TRP A 413 -2.07 27.72 -24.79
C TRP A 413 -2.08 29.25 -24.79
N GLU A 414 -0.91 29.88 -24.93
CA GLU A 414 -0.76 31.33 -25.01
C GLU A 414 -1.38 31.96 -26.27
N ALA A 415 -1.65 31.18 -27.31
CA ALA A 415 -2.39 31.63 -28.48
C ALA A 415 -3.91 31.39 -28.34
N GLY A 416 -4.33 30.56 -27.38
CA GLY A 416 -5.71 30.17 -27.12
C GLY A 416 -6.42 31.06 -26.09
N ASP A 417 -7.37 30.45 -25.37
CA ASP A 417 -8.27 31.14 -24.44
C ASP A 417 -7.60 31.53 -23.11
N LYS A 418 -6.44 30.93 -22.80
CA LYS A 418 -5.65 31.17 -21.57
C LYS A 418 -6.43 30.96 -20.28
N THR A 419 -7.25 29.92 -20.22
CA THR A 419 -7.98 29.54 -19.00
C THR A 419 -7.43 28.24 -18.43
N ALA A 420 -7.83 27.94 -17.19
CA ALA A 420 -7.54 26.67 -16.54
C ALA A 420 -8.11 25.49 -17.36
N GLU A 421 -9.33 25.63 -17.89
CA GLU A 421 -9.96 24.59 -18.71
C GLU A 421 -9.24 24.36 -20.04
N SER A 422 -8.78 25.44 -20.71
CA SER A 422 -8.00 25.29 -21.94
C SER A 422 -6.61 24.72 -21.68
N PHE A 423 -6.03 24.96 -20.49
CA PHE A 423 -4.79 24.31 -20.06
C PHE A 423 -5.02 22.83 -19.78
N GLY A 424 -6.09 22.50 -19.04
CA GLY A 424 -6.44 21.13 -18.68
C GLY A 424 -6.69 20.25 -19.90
N ALA A 425 -7.31 20.79 -20.95
CA ALA A 425 -7.46 20.06 -22.22
C ALA A 425 -6.11 19.69 -22.87
N LEU A 426 -5.10 20.57 -22.78
CA LEU A 426 -3.75 20.26 -23.26
C LEU A 426 -3.06 19.23 -22.34
N ALA A 427 -3.28 19.31 -21.03
CA ALA A 427 -2.76 18.31 -20.09
C ALA A 427 -3.34 16.91 -20.38
N GLU A 428 -4.63 16.81 -20.69
CA GLU A 428 -5.25 15.53 -21.09
C GLU A 428 -4.73 14.98 -22.42
N GLU A 429 -4.31 15.86 -23.33
CA GLU A 429 -3.81 15.46 -24.66
C GLU A 429 -2.33 15.07 -24.63
N TYR A 430 -1.51 15.80 -23.87
CA TYR A 430 -0.04 15.75 -24.00
C TYR A 430 0.69 15.27 -22.75
N SER A 431 0.07 15.25 -21.56
CA SER A 431 0.83 14.96 -20.33
C SER A 431 1.18 13.47 -20.20
N ASP A 432 2.47 13.21 -20.03
CA ASP A 432 3.05 11.91 -19.70
C ASP A 432 2.95 11.58 -18.20
N ASP A 433 2.33 12.45 -17.39
CA ASP A 433 2.03 12.14 -15.99
C ASP A 433 0.72 11.34 -15.86
N PRO A 434 0.77 10.02 -15.60
CA PRO A 434 -0.44 9.22 -15.44
C PRO A 434 -1.26 9.62 -14.21
N GLY A 435 -0.68 10.35 -13.25
CA GLY A 435 -1.36 10.80 -12.03
C GLY A 435 -2.34 11.94 -12.26
N SER A 436 -2.16 12.74 -13.32
CA SER A 436 -2.95 13.96 -13.57
C SER A 436 -3.42 14.13 -15.03
N ASN A 437 -2.92 13.34 -15.98
CA ASN A 437 -3.32 13.44 -17.39
C ASN A 437 -4.78 13.06 -17.68
N THR A 438 -5.56 12.66 -16.68
CA THR A 438 -7.00 12.40 -16.81
C THR A 438 -7.87 13.36 -16.01
N ASN A 439 -7.27 14.32 -15.28
CA ASN A 439 -7.98 15.36 -14.53
C ASN A 439 -7.60 16.78 -14.99
N GLY A 440 -7.00 16.88 -16.19
CA GLY A 440 -6.50 18.14 -16.73
C GLY A 440 -5.26 18.67 -16.03
N GLY A 441 -4.38 17.79 -15.54
CA GLY A 441 -3.10 18.16 -14.93
C GLY A 441 -3.21 18.74 -13.52
N LEU A 442 -4.39 18.68 -12.89
CA LEU A 442 -4.72 19.40 -11.68
C LEU A 442 -4.13 18.73 -10.43
N TYR A 443 -3.37 19.50 -9.66
CA TYR A 443 -3.07 19.25 -8.25
C TYR A 443 -3.63 20.38 -7.40
N GLU A 444 -4.43 20.01 -6.40
CA GLU A 444 -5.04 20.96 -5.45
C GLU A 444 -4.24 20.97 -4.14
N GLN A 445 -4.28 22.09 -3.43
CA GLN A 445 -3.73 22.22 -2.07
C GLN A 445 -2.26 21.81 -1.94
N VAL A 446 -1.46 22.09 -2.97
CA VAL A 446 -0.02 21.83 -2.96
C VAL A 446 0.65 22.69 -1.89
N ALA A 447 1.22 22.06 -0.87
CA ALA A 447 1.95 22.73 0.20
C ALA A 447 3.45 22.87 -0.14
N PRO A 448 4.15 23.86 0.44
CA PRO A 448 5.60 23.99 0.33
C PRO A 448 6.33 22.70 0.75
N GLY A 449 7.37 22.34 -0.01
CA GLY A 449 8.23 21.18 0.25
C GLY A 449 7.64 19.83 -0.17
N VAL A 450 6.39 19.76 -0.64
CA VAL A 450 5.77 18.51 -1.13
C VAL A 450 6.25 18.14 -2.52
N MET A 451 6.48 19.14 -3.38
CA MET A 451 6.99 18.95 -4.74
C MET A 451 8.52 18.97 -4.75
N PHE A 452 9.13 18.40 -5.80
CA PHE A 452 10.59 18.49 -5.96
C PHE A 452 11.04 19.95 -6.08
N GLU A 453 12.29 20.23 -5.71
CA GLU A 453 12.85 21.57 -5.54
C GLU A 453 12.48 22.55 -6.66
N GLY A 454 12.80 22.23 -7.92
CA GLY A 454 12.51 23.14 -9.05
C GLY A 454 11.02 23.46 -9.24
N PHE A 455 10.13 22.51 -8.96
CA PHE A 455 8.68 22.72 -9.05
C PHE A 455 8.20 23.56 -7.86
N ASN A 456 8.63 23.21 -6.65
CA ASN A 456 8.33 23.93 -5.42
C ASN A 456 8.76 25.40 -5.51
N ASP A 457 10.01 25.64 -5.90
CA ASP A 457 10.58 26.97 -6.06
C ASP A 457 9.83 27.78 -7.10
N TRP A 458 9.35 27.14 -8.18
CA TRP A 458 8.52 27.82 -9.15
C TRP A 458 7.17 28.24 -8.55
N ILE A 459 6.45 27.35 -7.86
CA ILE A 459 5.14 27.67 -7.26
C ILE A 459 5.27 28.82 -6.27
N PHE A 460 6.22 28.74 -5.34
CA PHE A 460 6.31 29.63 -4.19
C PHE A 460 7.29 30.80 -4.39
N ALA A 461 7.77 31.03 -5.62
CA ALA A 461 8.57 32.20 -5.95
C ALA A 461 7.85 33.52 -5.62
N ASP A 462 8.59 34.49 -5.08
CA ASP A 462 8.08 35.82 -4.77
C ASP A 462 7.40 36.49 -5.98
N GLY A 463 6.17 36.93 -5.77
CA GLY A 463 5.40 37.68 -6.78
C GLY A 463 4.63 36.81 -7.77
N ARG A 464 4.57 35.49 -7.58
CA ARG A 464 3.72 34.57 -8.34
C ARG A 464 2.25 35.01 -8.31
N ALA A 465 1.62 35.08 -9.49
CA ALA A 465 0.23 35.47 -9.65
C ALA A 465 -0.61 34.36 -10.30
N ILE A 466 -1.89 34.30 -9.95
CA ILE A 466 -2.85 33.38 -10.60
C ILE A 466 -2.85 33.63 -12.11
N GLY A 467 -2.76 32.55 -12.87
CA GLY A 467 -2.65 32.56 -14.32
C GLY A 467 -1.21 32.55 -14.84
N ASP A 468 -0.20 32.69 -13.96
CA ASP A 468 1.20 32.57 -14.35
C ASP A 468 1.50 31.17 -14.87
N THR A 469 2.36 31.12 -15.88
CA THR A 469 2.88 29.88 -16.45
C THR A 469 4.40 29.83 -16.41
N GLY A 470 4.96 28.62 -16.49
CA GLY A 470 6.40 28.46 -16.61
C GLY A 470 6.83 27.05 -16.98
N LEU A 471 8.12 26.93 -17.28
CA LEU A 471 8.79 25.69 -17.63
C LEU A 471 9.79 25.32 -16.53
N VAL A 472 9.70 24.09 -16.04
CA VAL A 472 10.59 23.54 -15.02
C VAL A 472 11.15 22.22 -15.52
N GLU A 473 12.48 22.08 -15.51
CA GLU A 473 13.15 20.82 -15.82
C GLU A 473 12.92 19.81 -14.68
N ASN A 474 12.51 18.58 -15.03
CA ASN A 474 12.40 17.50 -14.08
C ASN A 474 13.68 16.64 -14.14
N PRO A 475 14.47 16.56 -13.05
CA PRO A 475 15.67 15.72 -13.00
C PRO A 475 15.43 14.29 -12.49
N GLN A 476 14.19 13.95 -12.09
CA GLN A 476 13.88 12.69 -11.39
C GLN A 476 13.94 11.48 -12.34
N ASP A 477 14.51 10.38 -11.84
CA ASP A 477 14.70 9.16 -12.62
C ASP A 477 13.36 8.54 -13.09
N GLY A 478 13.27 8.18 -14.36
CA GLY A 478 12.04 7.70 -15.01
C GLY A 478 10.99 8.78 -15.33
N GLN A 479 11.30 10.05 -15.02
CA GLN A 479 10.45 11.21 -15.30
C GLN A 479 11.25 12.39 -15.86
N GLN A 480 12.51 12.18 -16.24
CA GLN A 480 13.36 13.24 -16.76
C GLN A 480 12.71 13.91 -17.97
N GLY A 481 12.67 15.24 -18.00
CA GLY A 481 11.92 15.98 -19.01
C GLY A 481 11.57 17.39 -18.55
N TRP A 482 10.42 17.89 -19.00
CA TRP A 482 9.97 19.26 -18.72
C TRP A 482 8.52 19.30 -18.27
N HIS A 483 8.28 20.04 -17.19
CA HIS A 483 6.94 20.44 -16.78
C HIS A 483 6.59 21.81 -17.36
N ILE A 484 5.41 21.91 -17.94
CA ILE A 484 4.69 23.17 -18.10
C ILE A 484 3.80 23.31 -16.89
N ILE A 485 3.91 24.41 -16.14
CA ILE A 485 3.12 24.66 -14.94
C ILE A 485 2.22 25.87 -15.17
N TYR A 486 1.00 25.81 -14.66
CA TYR A 486 0.02 26.89 -14.61
C TYR A 486 -0.49 27.04 -13.17
N LEU A 487 -0.37 28.24 -12.59
CA LEU A 487 -0.95 28.52 -11.28
C LEU A 487 -2.45 28.83 -11.42
N GLU A 488 -3.31 27.93 -10.96
CA GLU A 488 -4.76 28.09 -11.03
C GLU A 488 -5.31 28.92 -9.87
N GLY A 489 -4.78 28.73 -8.67
CA GLY A 489 -5.33 29.34 -7.47
C GLY A 489 -4.41 29.24 -6.25
N TRP A 490 -4.79 29.98 -5.21
CA TRP A 490 -4.28 29.81 -3.86
C TRP A 490 -5.45 29.36 -2.98
N ASP A 491 -5.21 28.37 -2.14
CA ASP A 491 -6.17 27.79 -1.20
C ASP A 491 -5.73 28.06 0.25
N GLU A 492 -6.39 27.40 1.21
CA GLU A 492 -6.16 27.57 2.65
C GLU A 492 -4.69 27.40 3.04
N PRO A 493 -4.24 28.10 4.09
CA PRO A 493 -2.87 27.96 4.56
C PRO A 493 -2.59 26.57 5.13
N VAL A 494 -1.32 26.16 5.10
CA VAL A 494 -0.84 24.83 5.52
C VAL A 494 -1.38 24.43 6.90
N TRP A 495 -1.34 25.32 7.90
CA TRP A 495 -1.83 25.01 9.24
C TRP A 495 -3.32 24.65 9.26
N LYS A 496 -4.13 25.34 8.44
CA LYS A 496 -5.58 25.17 8.41
C LYS A 496 -5.96 23.90 7.67
N LEU A 497 -5.27 23.58 6.57
CA LEU A 497 -5.41 22.30 5.88
C LEU A 497 -5.03 21.13 6.80
N THR A 498 -3.88 21.24 7.47
CA THR A 498 -3.39 20.23 8.43
C THR A 498 -4.39 20.04 9.58
N GLY A 499 -4.87 21.14 10.18
CA GLY A 499 -5.86 21.12 11.25
C GLY A 499 -7.21 20.56 10.81
N LYS A 500 -7.70 20.93 9.62
CA LYS A 500 -8.94 20.38 9.04
C LYS A 500 -8.84 18.88 8.83
N ASN A 501 -7.73 18.41 8.26
CA ASN A 501 -7.50 16.98 8.00
C ASN A 501 -7.40 16.19 9.31
N ALA A 502 -6.65 16.68 10.29
CA ALA A 502 -6.51 16.06 11.60
C ALA A 502 -7.87 15.98 12.34
N LEU A 503 -8.62 17.09 12.40
CA LEU A 503 -9.94 17.15 13.03
C LEU A 503 -10.96 16.23 12.32
N THR A 504 -10.95 16.22 10.99
CA THR A 504 -11.82 15.34 10.19
C THR A 504 -11.51 13.88 10.51
N ASN A 505 -10.23 13.50 10.52
CA ASN A 505 -9.79 12.15 10.85
C ASN A 505 -10.16 11.75 12.28
N GLU A 506 -10.00 12.64 13.26
CA GLU A 506 -10.41 12.37 14.64
C GLU A 506 -11.91 12.12 14.77
N LYS A 507 -12.74 12.97 14.13
CA LYS A 507 -14.19 12.80 14.11
C LYS A 507 -14.62 11.53 13.39
N LEU A 508 -13.97 11.19 12.27
CA LEU A 508 -14.21 9.95 11.54
C LEU A 508 -13.86 8.71 12.39
N ASN A 509 -12.70 8.72 13.05
CA ASN A 509 -12.27 7.63 13.92
C ASN A 509 -13.22 7.46 15.10
N THR A 510 -13.60 8.55 15.78
CA THR A 510 -14.57 8.53 16.88
C THR A 510 -15.92 7.96 16.44
N TRP A 511 -16.40 8.37 15.26
CA TRP A 511 -17.63 7.83 14.69
C TRP A 511 -17.52 6.34 14.39
N LEU A 512 -16.44 5.90 13.74
CA LEU A 512 -16.21 4.51 13.37
C LEU A 512 -16.03 3.59 14.60
N GLU A 513 -15.35 4.07 15.65
CA GLU A 513 -15.24 3.39 16.94
C GLU A 513 -16.63 3.20 17.56
N GLY A 514 -17.46 4.24 17.57
CA GLY A 514 -18.85 4.15 18.05
C GLY A 514 -19.71 3.14 17.26
N LEU A 515 -19.47 2.99 15.96
CA LEU A 515 -20.17 1.99 15.15
C LEU A 515 -19.69 0.55 15.41
N THR A 516 -18.45 0.38 15.87
CA THR A 516 -17.81 -0.94 15.99
C THR A 516 -17.73 -1.48 17.41
N GLU A 517 -17.91 -0.63 18.44
CA GLU A 517 -17.75 -0.96 19.87
C GLU A 517 -18.45 -2.25 20.30
N ASN A 518 -19.67 -2.49 19.79
CA ASN A 518 -20.50 -3.64 20.18
C ASN A 518 -20.62 -4.69 19.07
N MET A 519 -19.74 -4.65 18.07
CA MET A 519 -19.83 -5.56 16.95
C MET A 519 -19.20 -6.92 17.27
N GLU A 520 -20.05 -7.95 17.30
CA GLU A 520 -19.59 -9.33 17.47
C GLU A 520 -19.12 -9.93 16.14
N ALA A 521 -18.08 -10.76 16.22
CA ALA A 521 -17.59 -11.58 15.14
C ALA A 521 -17.51 -13.05 15.59
N THR A 522 -17.98 -13.98 14.76
CA THR A 522 -17.91 -15.41 15.03
C THR A 522 -17.31 -16.16 13.84
N GLN A 523 -16.54 -17.20 14.15
CA GLN A 523 -15.90 -18.04 13.15
C GLN A 523 -16.87 -19.12 12.62
N GLY A 524 -17.01 -19.18 11.31
CA GLY A 524 -17.77 -20.21 10.60
C GLY A 524 -16.91 -21.40 10.20
N ALA A 525 -17.55 -22.42 9.61
CA ALA A 525 -16.87 -23.63 9.14
C ALA A 525 -15.90 -23.37 7.96
N GLY A 526 -15.93 -22.18 7.38
CA GLY A 526 -15.08 -21.73 6.29
C GLY A 526 -13.65 -21.36 6.71
N VAL A 527 -13.40 -20.99 7.98
CA VAL A 527 -12.09 -20.48 8.45
C VAL A 527 -10.92 -21.41 8.11
N LYS A 528 -11.15 -22.72 8.15
CA LYS A 528 -10.11 -23.71 7.84
C LYS A 528 -9.60 -23.67 6.40
N TYR A 529 -10.32 -23.00 5.49
CA TYR A 529 -9.95 -22.86 4.08
C TYR A 529 -9.25 -21.53 3.77
N LEU A 530 -9.00 -20.70 4.79
CA LEU A 530 -8.29 -19.43 4.65
C LEU A 530 -6.78 -19.65 4.56
N GLY A 531 -6.12 -18.81 3.77
CA GLY A 531 -4.67 -18.88 3.51
C GLY A 531 -4.23 -20.13 2.74
N GLU A 532 -5.14 -20.72 1.95
CA GLU A 532 -4.91 -21.95 1.16
C GLU A 532 -4.70 -21.74 -0.34
#